data_AF-A0A2E8BSY3-F1
#
_entry.id   AF-A0A2E8BSY3-F1
#
_cell.length_a   1.000
_cell.length_b   1.000
_cell.length_c   1.000
_cell.angle_alpha   90.00
_cell.angle_beta   90.00
_cell.angle_gamma   90.00
#
_symmetry.space_group_name_H-M   'P 1'
#
loop_
_entity.id
_entity.type
_entity.pdbx_description
1 polymer ?
#
loop_
_entity_poly.entity_id
_entity_poly.type
_entity_poly.pdbx_seq_one_letter_code
_entity_poly.pdbx_strand_id
1 'polypeptide(L)'
;MRIESQSLPAYIYGLPREESYGSETISNVWKQILMFPTENWDPFNDHSKQSESILDPARTLARMLCVKMDRHLKTWIDRITRKSKISKKETITLSWALRIADEREWEWDPGEVLMCVRDNSNGFLHEDVDEIRLRFPELFTELDADEKYVKNVEGLIKKSYDTFQDRQLIHISAPKFHKVWNRLIETDGDSEDAIKAKQQWSMRANRDFEWYCKKTCDEEEGKGSGKRRSIMLQTGGGHVLILTPILSADGPGEMQKYAEKKLQAIKEYFEGIEGQHWAPLLWASWNNGQSKVMPTEHDDPMSLVEFLSEEHGEWLNRREQSMQRWSFFKFGKYSGNTRFQVVDGQRAIFYLDVMGLGDHCWPHTEDEGRERDEWDPPNRKRANMVEGFLKSRRITPVIESTFGLVFSKYFPQQVDAMGGDEIVVRMDKANWLPLVTSVEDHCLKIHSSIFPEEPRLLWWAMCREEGEEGVRNTNLMDFSGMKDALRVIQNTEGPDKKVNVTRFVNPLFIDPPSDEELSDTGYEPANPMFEEFQAHLERVEKLSETMKRQLDSTLSALIRIDCE
;
A
#
# COMPACT_ATOMS: atom_id res chain seq x y z
N MET A 1 16.32 3.55 15.02
CA MET A 1 16.28 3.96 13.61
C MET A 1 14.81 4.14 13.26
N ARG A 2 14.40 5.25 12.65
CA ARG A 2 13.00 5.46 12.26
C ARG A 2 12.82 4.80 10.89
N ILE A 3 11.78 3.97 10.66
CA ILE A 3 11.40 3.52 9.31
C ILE A 3 10.80 4.73 8.58
N GLU A 4 11.64 5.73 8.33
CA GLU A 4 11.34 6.94 7.57
C GLU A 4 12.12 6.86 6.26
N SER A 5 11.67 7.60 5.24
CA SER A 5 12.30 7.68 3.91
C SER A 5 13.82 7.86 3.94
N GLN A 6 14.34 8.52 4.98
CA GLN A 6 15.77 8.70 5.26
C GLN A 6 16.55 7.38 5.38
N SER A 7 15.91 6.27 5.78
CA SER A 7 16.62 4.98 5.87
C SER A 7 16.79 4.27 4.52
N LEU A 8 16.14 4.77 3.45
CA LEU A 8 16.24 4.19 2.11
C LEU A 8 17.67 4.19 1.57
N PRO A 9 18.42 5.32 1.56
CA PRO A 9 19.74 5.35 0.98
C PRO A 9 20.70 4.45 1.75
N ALA A 10 20.60 4.42 3.08
CA ALA A 10 21.39 3.54 3.92
C ALA A 10 21.09 2.05 3.67
N TYR A 11 19.81 1.69 3.52
CA TYR A 11 19.39 0.32 3.21
C TYR A 11 19.91 -0.13 1.84
N ILE A 12 19.64 0.65 0.78
CA ILE A 12 20.13 0.35 -0.58
C ILE A 12 21.66 0.28 -0.61
N TYR A 13 22.34 1.22 0.06
CA TYR A 13 23.79 1.24 0.12
C TYR A 13 24.37 -0.02 0.79
N GLY A 14 23.69 -0.52 1.83
CA GLY A 14 24.09 -1.69 2.60
C GLY A 14 23.73 -3.04 1.98
N LEU A 15 22.99 -3.08 0.88
CA LEU A 15 22.72 -4.33 0.15
C LEU A 15 24.04 -4.89 -0.41
N PRO A 16 24.22 -6.23 -0.45
CA PRO A 16 25.41 -6.86 -1.01
C PRO A 16 25.61 -6.38 -2.44
N ARG A 17 26.69 -5.63 -2.67
CA ARG A 17 27.09 -5.23 -4.02
C ARG A 17 27.90 -6.37 -4.60
N GLU A 18 27.47 -6.92 -5.74
CA GLU A 18 28.45 -7.55 -6.62
C GLU A 18 29.53 -6.49 -6.88
N GLU A 19 30.79 -6.85 -6.67
CA GLU A 19 31.90 -5.91 -6.62
C GLU A 19 31.82 -4.94 -7.82
N SER A 20 31.50 -3.66 -7.55
CA SER A 20 31.34 -2.54 -8.50
C SER A 20 30.02 -2.42 -9.29
N TYR A 21 28.88 -2.15 -8.63
CA TYR A 21 27.81 -1.41 -9.32
C TYR A 21 28.34 -0.05 -9.78
N GLY A 22 28.39 0.18 -11.09
CA GLY A 22 28.84 1.43 -11.69
C GLY A 22 27.85 2.59 -11.45
N SER A 23 28.29 3.81 -11.74
CA SER A 23 27.44 5.02 -11.65
C SER A 23 26.16 4.89 -12.49
N GLU A 24 26.22 4.20 -13.63
CA GLU A 24 25.07 3.92 -14.48
C GLU A 24 24.02 3.03 -13.78
N THR A 25 24.46 1.96 -13.11
CA THR A 25 23.54 1.10 -12.35
C THR A 25 22.83 1.90 -11.27
N ILE A 26 23.57 2.71 -10.52
CA ILE A 26 23.04 3.53 -9.43
C ILE A 26 22.07 4.59 -9.96
N SER A 27 22.41 5.25 -11.08
CA SER A 27 21.51 6.16 -11.78
C SER A 27 20.21 5.46 -12.17
N ASN A 28 20.29 4.25 -12.74
CA ASN A 28 19.11 3.47 -13.12
C ASN A 28 18.24 3.07 -11.91
N VAL A 29 18.84 2.69 -10.78
CA VAL A 29 18.10 2.41 -9.53
C VAL A 29 17.30 3.65 -9.11
N TRP A 30 17.96 4.81 -9.07
CA TRP A 30 17.32 6.04 -8.64
C TRP A 30 16.28 6.57 -9.63
N LYS A 31 16.47 6.35 -10.94
CA LYS A 31 15.42 6.61 -11.93
C LYS A 31 14.15 5.80 -11.63
N GLN A 32 14.29 4.50 -11.37
CA GLN A 32 13.16 3.64 -11.06
C GLN A 32 12.49 4.00 -9.73
N ILE A 33 13.27 4.38 -8.71
CA ILE A 33 12.74 4.92 -7.44
C ILE A 33 11.90 6.17 -7.70
N LEU A 34 12.44 7.16 -8.40
CA LEU A 34 11.76 8.44 -8.64
C LEU A 34 10.50 8.28 -9.51
N MET A 35 10.41 7.23 -10.31
CA MET A 35 9.23 6.86 -11.09
C MET A 35 8.14 6.12 -10.29
N PHE A 36 8.30 6.01 -8.96
CA PHE A 36 7.49 5.22 -8.04
C PHE A 36 7.57 3.71 -8.36
N PRO A 37 8.29 2.92 -7.55
CA PRO A 37 8.52 1.51 -7.82
C PRO A 37 7.24 0.71 -8.06
N THR A 38 7.29 -0.12 -9.09
CA THR A 38 6.29 -1.12 -9.45
C THR A 38 6.24 -2.25 -8.43
N GLU A 39 5.20 -3.08 -8.43
CA GLU A 39 5.10 -4.23 -7.52
C GLU A 39 6.26 -5.22 -7.70
N ASN A 40 6.90 -5.26 -8.87
CA ASN A 40 8.01 -6.19 -9.17
C ASN A 40 9.39 -5.56 -9.09
N TRP A 41 9.47 -4.35 -8.56
CA TRP A 41 10.73 -3.63 -8.53
C TRP A 41 11.69 -4.23 -7.50
N ASP A 42 12.89 -4.60 -7.96
CA ASP A 42 14.08 -4.93 -7.16
C ASP A 42 15.19 -3.92 -7.52
N PRO A 43 15.79 -3.21 -6.55
CA PRO A 43 16.80 -2.19 -6.82
C PRO A 43 17.99 -2.68 -7.63
N PHE A 44 18.35 -3.97 -7.60
CA PHE A 44 19.53 -4.47 -8.32
C PHE A 44 19.24 -5.56 -9.35
N ASN A 45 17.96 -5.81 -9.65
CA ASN A 45 17.53 -6.70 -10.74
C ASN A 45 18.36 -7.99 -10.80
N ASP A 46 18.49 -8.70 -9.66
CA ASP A 46 19.08 -10.04 -9.65
C ASP A 46 18.10 -11.00 -10.35
N HIS A 47 18.00 -10.89 -11.68
CA HIS A 47 17.14 -11.70 -12.55
C HIS A 47 17.48 -13.20 -12.45
N SER A 48 18.62 -13.56 -11.83
CA SER A 48 19.01 -14.93 -11.54
C SER A 48 18.28 -15.53 -10.33
N LYS A 49 17.62 -14.69 -9.51
CA LYS A 49 16.80 -15.10 -8.38
C LYS A 49 15.42 -14.47 -8.50
N GLN A 50 14.38 -15.29 -8.56
CA GLN A 50 12.98 -14.89 -8.42
C GLN A 50 12.71 -14.22 -7.05
N SER A 51 13.19 -12.99 -6.88
CA SER A 51 13.24 -12.22 -5.63
C SER A 51 12.06 -11.24 -5.61
N GLU A 52 10.85 -11.74 -5.38
CA GLU A 52 9.62 -10.96 -5.58
C GLU A 52 8.72 -10.93 -4.34
N SER A 53 9.28 -10.58 -3.18
CA SER A 53 8.44 -10.33 -2.01
C SER A 53 7.56 -9.09 -2.17
N ILE A 54 6.28 -9.20 -1.81
CA ILE A 54 5.29 -8.11 -1.70
C ILE A 54 5.64 -7.10 -0.59
N LEU A 55 6.64 -7.36 0.26
CA LEU A 55 7.11 -6.41 1.28
C LEU A 55 8.63 -6.25 1.26
N ASP A 56 9.20 -5.87 0.13
CA ASP A 56 10.60 -5.45 0.11
C ASP A 56 10.77 -4.08 0.81
N PRO A 57 11.71 -3.93 1.77
CA PRO A 57 11.93 -2.67 2.44
C PRO A 57 12.39 -1.54 1.54
N ALA A 58 13.23 -1.81 0.53
CA ALA A 58 13.64 -0.76 -0.42
C ALA A 58 12.43 -0.25 -1.19
N ARG A 59 11.56 -1.15 -1.66
CA ARG A 59 10.35 -0.75 -2.42
C ARG A 59 9.44 0.13 -1.57
N THR A 60 9.16 -0.32 -0.35
CA THR A 60 8.31 0.38 0.61
C THR A 60 8.85 1.78 0.91
N LEU A 61 10.13 1.87 1.28
CA LEU A 61 10.78 3.14 1.63
C LEU A 61 10.89 4.09 0.42
N ALA A 62 11.11 3.55 -0.78
CA ALA A 62 11.11 4.31 -2.03
C ALA A 62 9.73 4.89 -2.37
N ARG A 63 8.65 4.11 -2.20
CA ARG A 63 7.27 4.59 -2.34
C ARG A 63 6.95 5.69 -1.31
N MET A 64 7.37 5.51 -0.05
CA MET A 64 7.25 6.56 0.98
C MET A 64 7.97 7.86 0.59
N LEU A 65 9.21 7.77 0.10
CA LEU A 65 9.96 8.94 -0.35
C LEU A 65 9.24 9.67 -1.49
N CYS A 66 8.72 8.93 -2.47
CA CYS A 66 7.96 9.51 -3.58
C CYS A 66 6.69 10.23 -3.13
N VAL A 67 5.95 9.64 -2.19
CA VAL A 67 4.74 10.27 -1.61
C VAL A 67 5.09 11.53 -0.85
N LYS A 68 6.19 11.51 -0.09
CA LYS A 68 6.73 12.69 0.61
C LYS A 68 7.11 13.79 -0.39
N MET A 69 7.78 13.44 -1.49
CA MET A 69 8.10 14.36 -2.59
C MET A 69 6.84 14.99 -3.18
N ASP A 70 5.84 14.18 -3.54
CA ASP A 70 4.60 14.67 -4.14
C ASP A 70 3.85 15.64 -3.22
N ARG A 71 3.84 15.37 -1.90
CA ARG A 71 3.24 16.26 -0.90
C ARG A 71 3.92 17.63 -0.88
N HIS A 72 5.24 17.66 -0.74
CA HIS A 72 5.97 18.91 -0.54
C HIS A 72 6.21 19.70 -1.84
N LEU A 73 6.15 19.04 -3.00
CA LEU A 73 6.31 19.67 -4.31
C LEU A 73 4.98 20.09 -4.93
N LYS A 74 3.82 19.68 -4.39
CA LYS A 74 2.51 19.94 -4.98
C LYS A 74 2.30 21.40 -5.41
N THR A 75 2.54 22.36 -4.51
CA THR A 75 2.36 23.79 -4.81
C THR A 75 3.30 24.25 -5.92
N TRP A 76 4.54 23.76 -5.92
CA TRP A 76 5.52 24.09 -6.95
C TRP A 76 5.13 23.50 -8.32
N ILE A 77 4.80 22.21 -8.39
CA ILE A 77 4.34 21.52 -9.61
C ILE A 77 3.08 22.21 -10.15
N ASP A 78 2.09 22.49 -9.30
CA ASP A 78 0.87 23.20 -9.69
C ASP A 78 1.18 24.60 -10.25
N ARG A 79 2.15 25.32 -9.66
CA ARG A 79 2.57 26.65 -10.13
C ARG A 79 3.20 26.60 -11.52
N ILE A 80 4.10 25.65 -11.78
CA ILE A 80 4.83 25.58 -13.06
C ILE A 80 3.99 24.99 -14.20
N THR A 81 2.95 24.22 -13.88
CA THR A 81 2.05 23.58 -14.87
C THR A 81 0.80 24.41 -15.19
N ARG A 82 0.41 25.36 -14.33
CA ARG A 82 -0.74 26.24 -14.57
C ARG A 82 -0.45 27.25 -15.69
N LYS A 83 -1.04 27.00 -16.86
CA LYS A 83 -1.02 27.93 -18.01
C LYS A 83 -2.12 29.02 -17.97
N SER A 84 -3.15 28.91 -17.13
CA SER A 84 -4.18 29.96 -16.97
C SER A 84 -4.91 29.90 -15.62
N LYS A 85 -5.49 31.03 -15.16
CA LYS A 85 -6.26 31.14 -13.90
C LYS A 85 -7.67 30.52 -13.95
N ILE A 86 -8.11 29.97 -15.09
CA ILE A 86 -9.54 29.83 -15.40
C ILE A 86 -10.07 28.39 -15.35
N SER A 87 -9.22 27.34 -15.35
CA SER A 87 -9.72 25.96 -15.17
C SER A 87 -8.98 25.22 -14.05
N LYS A 88 -9.77 24.55 -13.20
CA LYS A 88 -9.29 23.52 -12.25
C LYS A 88 -8.80 22.31 -13.06
N LYS A 89 -7.63 22.40 -13.70
CA LYS A 89 -6.99 21.25 -14.35
C LYS A 89 -6.48 20.28 -13.28
N GLU A 90 -6.47 18.99 -13.59
CA GLU A 90 -5.95 17.98 -12.66
C GLU A 90 -4.45 18.15 -12.42
N THR A 91 -4.00 17.84 -11.21
CA THR A 91 -2.57 17.83 -10.83
C THR A 91 -1.88 16.57 -11.37
N ILE A 92 -0.63 16.70 -11.79
CA ILE A 92 0.28 15.58 -12.08
C ILE A 92 1.27 15.40 -10.91
N THR A 93 1.66 14.17 -10.60
CA THR A 93 2.72 13.88 -9.62
C THR A 93 4.10 13.99 -10.25
N LEU A 94 5.15 14.10 -9.44
CA LEU A 94 6.52 14.08 -9.95
C LEU A 94 6.79 12.76 -10.67
N SER A 95 6.44 11.63 -10.06
CA SER A 95 6.73 10.31 -10.64
C SER A 95 5.97 10.04 -11.93
N TRP A 96 4.72 10.51 -12.08
CA TRP A 96 4.00 10.40 -13.35
C TRP A 96 4.65 11.25 -14.42
N ALA A 97 5.13 12.45 -14.06
CA ALA A 97 5.86 13.30 -15.01
C ALA A 97 7.15 12.63 -15.49
N LEU A 98 7.92 12.02 -14.57
CA LEU A 98 9.16 11.30 -14.89
C LEU A 98 8.90 10.03 -15.70
N ARG A 99 7.84 9.29 -15.38
CA ARG A 99 7.47 8.10 -16.16
C ARG A 99 7.04 8.43 -17.58
N ILE A 100 6.29 9.53 -17.75
CA ILE A 100 5.97 10.03 -19.09
C ILE A 100 7.24 10.43 -19.83
N ALA A 101 8.20 11.07 -19.15
CA ALA A 101 9.46 11.45 -19.76
C ALA A 101 10.29 10.23 -20.21
N ASP A 102 10.38 9.23 -19.36
CA ASP A 102 11.12 7.98 -19.61
C ASP A 102 10.56 7.23 -20.83
N GLU A 103 9.24 7.03 -20.87
CA GLU A 103 8.54 6.37 -21.99
C GLU A 103 8.56 7.18 -23.30
N ARG A 104 8.93 8.46 -23.21
CA ARG A 104 9.14 9.36 -24.34
C ARG A 104 10.61 9.48 -24.74
N GLU A 105 11.49 8.74 -24.07
CA GLU A 105 12.93 8.79 -24.23
C GLU A 105 13.47 10.22 -24.07
N TRP A 106 12.82 11.03 -23.22
CA TRP A 106 13.36 12.32 -22.86
C TRP A 106 14.50 12.10 -21.89
N GLU A 107 15.68 12.61 -22.22
CA GLU A 107 16.82 12.53 -21.34
C GLU A 107 16.54 13.31 -20.04
N TRP A 108 16.74 12.63 -18.91
CA TRP A 108 16.68 13.23 -17.59
C TRP A 108 17.65 12.51 -16.66
N ASP A 109 18.22 13.27 -15.73
CA ASP A 109 19.18 12.79 -14.75
C ASP A 109 18.55 12.74 -13.35
N PRO A 110 18.66 11.63 -12.61
CA PRO A 110 18.11 11.53 -11.25
C PRO A 110 18.76 12.52 -10.28
N GLY A 111 20.03 12.88 -10.45
CA GLY A 111 20.70 13.91 -9.65
C GLY A 111 20.11 15.30 -9.85
N GLU A 112 19.88 15.71 -11.10
CA GLU A 112 19.18 16.97 -11.43
C GLU A 112 17.79 17.02 -10.79
N VAL A 113 17.04 15.91 -10.87
CA VAL A 113 15.72 15.80 -10.24
C VAL A 113 15.82 15.93 -8.74
N LEU A 114 16.72 15.19 -8.08
CA LEU A 114 16.89 15.23 -6.62
C LEU A 114 17.31 16.62 -6.12
N MET A 115 18.19 17.32 -6.84
CA MET A 115 18.54 18.71 -6.51
C MET A 115 17.34 19.65 -6.70
N CYS A 116 16.59 19.51 -7.79
CA CYS A 116 15.37 20.30 -7.99
C CYS A 116 14.33 20.04 -6.88
N VAL A 117 14.17 18.79 -6.45
CA VAL A 117 13.33 18.41 -5.31
C VAL A 117 13.78 19.11 -4.04
N ARG A 118 15.08 19.04 -3.71
CA ARG A 118 15.67 19.70 -2.54
C ARG A 118 15.30 21.17 -2.50
N ASP A 119 15.62 21.91 -3.56
CA ASP A 119 15.53 23.37 -3.58
C ASP A 119 14.08 23.90 -3.70
N ASN A 120 13.15 23.08 -4.20
CA ASN A 120 11.73 23.46 -4.33
C ASN A 120 10.81 22.86 -3.25
N SER A 121 11.38 22.14 -2.27
CA SER A 121 10.63 21.52 -1.17
C SER A 121 10.39 22.43 0.04
N ASN A 122 10.80 23.70 0.01
CA ASN A 122 10.76 24.61 1.17
C ASN A 122 11.51 24.06 2.41
N GLY A 123 12.62 23.34 2.22
CA GLY A 123 13.40 22.76 3.32
C GLY A 123 12.98 21.36 3.76
N PHE A 124 11.77 20.90 3.43
CA PHE A 124 11.22 19.65 3.96
C PHE A 124 11.93 18.36 3.48
N LEU A 125 12.66 18.43 2.35
CA LEU A 125 13.37 17.29 1.76
C LEU A 125 14.88 17.49 1.71
N HIS A 126 15.41 18.51 2.40
CA HIS A 126 16.86 18.78 2.41
C HIS A 126 17.64 17.62 3.01
N GLU A 127 17.23 17.15 4.19
CA GLU A 127 17.90 16.04 4.88
C GLU A 127 17.84 14.74 4.07
N ASP A 128 16.70 14.42 3.47
CA ASP A 128 16.57 13.20 2.64
C ASP A 128 17.52 13.25 1.43
N VAL A 129 17.60 14.39 0.73
CA VAL A 129 18.48 14.52 -0.46
C VAL A 129 19.95 14.59 -0.07
N ASP A 130 20.29 15.25 1.04
CA ASP A 130 21.67 15.32 1.53
C ASP A 130 22.16 13.93 1.99
N GLU A 131 21.30 13.08 2.55
CA GLU A 131 21.64 11.69 2.87
C GLU A 131 21.83 10.83 1.61
N ILE A 132 20.99 11.02 0.57
CA ILE A 132 21.19 10.37 -0.73
C ILE A 132 22.55 10.77 -1.31
N ARG A 133 22.89 12.06 -1.27
CA ARG A 133 24.17 12.59 -1.74
C ARG A 133 25.36 12.04 -0.98
N LEU A 134 25.22 11.85 0.33
CA LEU A 134 26.27 11.25 1.16
C LEU A 134 26.55 9.80 0.77
N ARG A 135 25.51 9.02 0.43
CA ARG A 135 25.62 7.59 0.11
C ARG A 135 25.91 7.31 -1.37
N PHE A 136 25.47 8.20 -2.26
CA PHE A 136 25.59 8.06 -3.72
C PHE A 136 26.09 9.37 -4.35
N PRO A 137 27.30 9.84 -3.99
CA PRO A 137 27.85 11.10 -4.50
C PRO A 137 27.96 11.16 -6.02
N GLU A 138 28.12 10.00 -6.68
CA GLU A 138 28.21 9.84 -8.12
C GLU A 138 26.96 10.33 -8.89
N LEU A 139 25.80 10.40 -8.23
CA LEU A 139 24.58 10.99 -8.82
C LEU A 139 24.69 12.51 -8.99
N PHE A 140 25.63 13.16 -8.31
CA PHE A 140 25.69 14.61 -8.20
C PHE A 140 26.97 15.22 -8.81
N THR A 141 27.81 14.39 -9.45
CA THR A 141 29.20 14.74 -9.84
C THR A 141 29.29 15.82 -10.92
N GLU A 142 28.25 16.01 -11.73
CA GLU A 142 28.21 16.96 -12.85
C GLU A 142 27.20 18.11 -12.66
N LEU A 143 26.67 18.26 -11.44
CA LEU A 143 25.73 19.33 -11.12
C LEU A 143 26.52 20.58 -10.75
N ASP A 144 26.78 21.41 -11.76
CA ASP A 144 27.36 22.75 -11.60
C ASP A 144 26.55 23.58 -10.58
N ALA A 145 27.19 24.55 -9.95
CA ALA A 145 26.53 25.49 -9.03
C ALA A 145 25.47 26.38 -9.73
N ASP A 146 25.39 26.33 -11.05
CA ASP A 146 24.39 27.03 -11.84
C ASP A 146 23.04 26.29 -11.75
N GLU A 147 21.94 27.01 -11.47
CA GLU A 147 20.55 26.52 -11.37
C GLU A 147 19.97 25.97 -12.70
N LYS A 148 20.82 25.50 -13.61
CA LYS A 148 20.44 24.91 -14.91
C LYS A 148 19.57 23.66 -14.73
N TYR A 149 19.86 22.83 -13.73
CA TYR A 149 19.08 21.64 -13.41
C TYR A 149 17.61 21.98 -13.10
N VAL A 150 17.33 23.10 -12.41
CA VAL A 150 15.97 23.55 -12.12
C VAL A 150 15.20 23.79 -13.41
N LYS A 151 15.80 24.51 -14.37
CA LYS A 151 15.18 24.81 -15.66
C LYS A 151 14.96 23.54 -16.50
N ASN A 152 15.91 22.60 -16.47
CA ASN A 152 15.79 21.31 -17.16
C ASN A 152 14.58 20.52 -16.62
N VAL A 153 14.53 20.34 -15.29
CA VAL A 153 13.46 19.59 -14.62
C VAL A 153 12.10 20.30 -14.75
N GLU A 154 12.03 21.63 -14.63
CA GLU A 154 10.80 22.37 -14.90
C GLU A 154 10.31 22.18 -16.34
N GLY A 155 11.22 22.23 -17.31
CA GLY A 155 10.91 22.01 -18.72
C GLY A 155 10.37 20.61 -18.96
N LEU A 156 10.99 19.60 -18.31
CA LEU A 156 10.55 18.21 -18.34
C LEU A 156 9.12 18.07 -17.80
N ILE A 157 8.86 18.58 -16.59
CA ILE A 157 7.54 18.49 -15.94
C ILE A 157 6.47 19.21 -16.78
N LYS A 158 6.77 20.38 -17.35
CA LYS A 158 5.85 21.11 -18.24
C LYS A 158 5.50 20.28 -19.48
N LYS A 159 6.49 19.68 -20.15
CA LYS A 159 6.27 18.80 -21.31
C LYS A 159 5.47 17.55 -20.95
N SER A 160 5.79 16.91 -19.82
CA SER A 160 5.06 15.73 -19.33
C SER A 160 3.62 16.07 -18.98
N TYR A 161 3.40 17.24 -18.37
CA TYR A 161 2.07 17.74 -18.06
C TYR A 161 1.24 18.00 -19.31
N ASP A 162 1.82 18.65 -20.33
CA ASP A 162 1.14 18.85 -21.62
C ASP A 162 0.77 17.49 -22.24
N THR A 163 1.68 16.52 -22.22
CA THR A 163 1.40 15.15 -22.69
C THR A 163 0.29 14.48 -21.88
N PHE A 164 0.27 14.66 -20.56
CA PHE A 164 -0.76 14.12 -19.69
C PHE A 164 -2.14 14.72 -19.99
N GLN A 165 -2.19 16.02 -20.27
CA GLN A 165 -3.43 16.76 -20.57
C GLN A 165 -3.97 16.47 -21.98
N ASP A 166 -3.09 16.22 -22.94
CA ASP A 166 -3.45 15.92 -24.34
C ASP A 166 -3.83 14.45 -24.57
N ARG A 167 -4.06 13.70 -23.49
CA ARG A 167 -4.26 12.25 -23.51
C ARG A 167 -5.41 11.80 -22.62
N GLN A 168 -5.95 10.63 -22.95
CA GLN A 168 -7.02 10.02 -22.21
C GLN A 168 -6.48 9.08 -21.12
N LEU A 169 -7.21 8.94 -20.02
CA LEU A 169 -6.91 7.95 -18.99
C LEU A 169 -7.86 6.77 -19.15
N ILE A 170 -7.28 5.57 -19.13
CA ILE A 170 -7.98 4.31 -18.88
C ILE A 170 -7.60 3.86 -17.48
N HIS A 171 -8.60 3.61 -16.65
CA HIS A 171 -8.45 2.83 -15.44
C HIS A 171 -8.82 1.39 -15.77
N ILE A 172 -7.87 0.47 -15.63
CA ILE A 172 -8.13 -0.96 -15.66
C ILE A 172 -8.15 -1.48 -14.23
N SER A 173 -9.15 -2.26 -13.89
CA SER A 173 -9.24 -2.96 -12.61
C SER A 173 -9.65 -4.40 -12.84
N ALA A 174 -9.00 -5.34 -12.18
CA ALA A 174 -9.73 -6.54 -11.82
C ALA A 174 -10.74 -6.14 -10.72
N PRO A 175 -11.99 -6.66 -10.68
CA PRO A 175 -12.83 -6.43 -9.53
C PRO A 175 -12.14 -7.02 -8.30
N LYS A 176 -12.68 -6.71 -7.12
CA LYS A 176 -12.35 -7.35 -5.86
C LYS A 176 -12.16 -8.86 -6.08
N PHE A 177 -10.91 -9.32 -6.15
CA PHE A 177 -10.56 -10.68 -6.60
C PHE A 177 -11.29 -11.76 -5.78
N HIS A 178 -11.54 -11.46 -4.51
CA HIS A 178 -12.31 -12.28 -3.58
C HIS A 178 -13.78 -12.48 -3.96
N LYS A 179 -14.39 -11.56 -4.71
CA LYS A 179 -15.80 -11.66 -5.15
C LYS A 179 -15.97 -12.68 -6.26
N VAL A 180 -14.96 -12.84 -7.12
CA VAL A 180 -14.98 -13.80 -8.23
C VAL A 180 -14.54 -15.19 -7.76
N TRP A 181 -13.74 -15.28 -6.69
CA TRP A 181 -13.24 -16.53 -6.12
C TRP A 181 -14.34 -17.57 -5.86
N ASN A 182 -15.37 -17.23 -5.10
CA ASN A 182 -16.43 -18.18 -4.71
C ASN A 182 -17.19 -18.73 -5.92
N ARG A 183 -17.30 -17.94 -7.00
CA ARG A 183 -17.93 -18.38 -8.25
C ARG A 183 -17.00 -19.27 -9.08
N LEU A 184 -15.69 -19.05 -9.01
CA LEU A 184 -14.72 -19.88 -9.73
C LEU A 184 -14.59 -21.29 -9.15
N ILE A 185 -14.74 -21.43 -7.82
CA ILE A 185 -14.53 -22.72 -7.15
C ILE A 185 -15.82 -23.52 -6.86
N GLU A 186 -16.99 -22.94 -7.14
CA GLU A 186 -18.35 -23.53 -6.99
C GLU A 186 -18.58 -24.34 -5.70
N THR A 187 -17.82 -24.06 -4.65
CA THR A 187 -17.84 -24.76 -3.36
C THR A 187 -17.77 -23.72 -2.25
N ASP A 188 -18.44 -24.00 -1.12
CA ASP A 188 -18.22 -23.25 0.12
C ASP A 188 -16.75 -23.42 0.49
N GLY A 189 -15.96 -22.38 0.21
CA GLY A 189 -14.48 -22.35 0.18
C GLY A 189 -13.80 -22.46 1.54
N ASP A 190 -14.29 -23.37 2.40
CA ASP A 190 -13.89 -23.54 3.78
C ASP A 190 -12.76 -24.57 3.98
N SER A 191 -12.25 -25.17 2.89
CA SER A 191 -11.05 -26.01 3.00
C SER A 191 -9.80 -25.15 3.22
N GLU A 192 -8.84 -25.67 3.99
CA GLU A 192 -7.58 -24.97 4.27
C GLU A 192 -6.84 -24.62 2.97
N ASP A 193 -6.89 -25.50 1.97
CA ASP A 193 -6.30 -25.28 0.65
C ASP A 193 -7.02 -24.20 -0.14
N ALA A 194 -8.35 -24.12 -0.09
CA ALA A 194 -9.10 -23.04 -0.74
C ALA A 194 -8.76 -21.68 -0.13
N ILE A 195 -8.54 -21.60 1.19
CA ILE A 195 -8.11 -20.38 1.87
C ILE A 195 -6.71 -19.96 1.41
N LYS A 196 -5.74 -20.89 1.43
CA LYS A 196 -4.37 -20.64 0.96
C LYS A 196 -4.35 -20.22 -0.51
N ALA A 197 -5.14 -20.90 -1.33
CA ALA A 197 -5.26 -20.63 -2.74
C ALA A 197 -5.85 -19.23 -3.00
N LYS A 198 -6.93 -18.83 -2.30
CA LYS A 198 -7.53 -17.49 -2.39
C LYS A 198 -6.54 -16.37 -2.02
N GLN A 199 -5.70 -16.62 -1.03
CA GLN A 199 -4.67 -15.68 -0.61
C GLN A 199 -3.58 -15.56 -1.67
N GLN A 200 -3.05 -16.69 -2.13
CA GLN A 200 -2.03 -16.73 -3.18
C GLN A 200 -2.52 -16.09 -4.49
N TRP A 201 -3.78 -16.34 -4.85
CA TRP A 201 -4.47 -15.69 -5.96
C TRP A 201 -4.37 -14.16 -5.90
N SER A 202 -4.70 -13.59 -4.74
CA SER A 202 -4.75 -12.13 -4.56
C SER A 202 -3.37 -11.48 -4.67
N MET A 203 -2.33 -12.19 -4.22
CA MET A 203 -0.94 -11.76 -4.31
C MET A 203 -0.39 -11.84 -5.74
N ARG A 204 -0.63 -12.96 -6.42
CA ARG A 204 -0.10 -13.24 -7.76
C ARG A 204 -0.72 -12.34 -8.82
N ALA A 205 -2.03 -12.14 -8.76
CA ALA A 205 -2.76 -11.38 -9.77
C ALA A 205 -2.21 -9.96 -9.92
N ASN A 206 -1.83 -9.28 -8.85
CA ASN A 206 -1.35 -7.89 -8.90
C ASN A 206 -0.04 -7.74 -9.70
N ARG A 207 0.92 -8.63 -9.46
CA ARG A 207 2.24 -8.60 -10.10
C ARG A 207 2.15 -8.89 -11.59
N ASP A 208 1.49 -9.99 -11.94
CA ASP A 208 1.49 -10.51 -13.31
C ASP A 208 0.65 -9.56 -14.19
N PHE A 209 -0.44 -9.03 -13.61
CA PHE A 209 -1.27 -8.00 -14.22
C PHE A 209 -0.49 -6.72 -14.56
N GLU A 210 0.32 -6.21 -13.62
CA GLU A 210 1.14 -5.03 -13.86
C GLU A 210 2.16 -5.26 -14.98
N TRP A 211 2.93 -6.34 -14.89
CA TRP A 211 3.98 -6.63 -15.87
C TRP A 211 3.41 -6.72 -17.28
N TYR A 212 2.26 -7.37 -17.43
CA TYR A 212 1.62 -7.51 -18.71
C TYR A 212 0.99 -6.20 -19.22
N CYS A 213 0.41 -5.39 -18.33
CA CYS A 213 -0.05 -4.04 -18.70
C CYS A 213 1.10 -3.19 -19.23
N LYS A 214 2.30 -3.29 -18.64
CA LYS A 214 3.50 -2.63 -19.15
C LYS A 214 3.88 -3.16 -20.54
N LYS A 215 4.07 -4.48 -20.67
CA LYS A 215 4.45 -5.12 -21.94
C LYS A 215 3.50 -4.78 -23.09
N THR A 216 2.19 -4.80 -22.84
CA THR A 216 1.20 -4.43 -23.87
C THR A 216 1.24 -2.96 -24.26
N CYS A 217 1.71 -2.06 -23.39
CA CYS A 217 1.96 -0.67 -23.75
C CYS A 217 3.21 -0.55 -24.65
N ASP A 218 4.23 -1.37 -24.41
CA ASP A 218 5.49 -1.37 -25.15
C ASP A 218 5.34 -1.95 -26.58
N GLU A 219 4.62 -3.06 -26.73
CA GLU A 219 4.43 -3.73 -28.04
C GLU A 219 3.66 -2.90 -29.09
N GLU A 220 3.06 -1.76 -28.69
CA GLU A 220 2.42 -0.81 -29.60
C GLU A 220 3.41 -0.05 -30.50
N GLU A 221 4.72 -0.13 -30.22
CA GLU A 221 5.79 0.53 -30.97
C GLU A 221 5.91 0.07 -32.43
N GLY A 222 5.44 -1.14 -32.77
CA GLY A 222 5.72 -1.75 -34.06
C GLY A 222 5.04 -1.13 -35.30
N LYS A 223 4.13 -0.13 -35.17
CA LYS A 223 3.27 0.30 -36.30
C LYS A 223 3.09 1.82 -36.53
N GLY A 224 3.81 2.71 -35.84
CA GLY A 224 3.77 4.14 -36.18
C GLY A 224 4.41 5.08 -35.16
N SER A 225 4.65 6.33 -35.57
CA SER A 225 5.33 7.38 -34.79
C SER A 225 4.93 7.39 -33.31
N GLY A 226 5.92 7.43 -32.39
CA GLY A 226 5.75 7.32 -30.93
C GLY A 226 4.65 8.18 -30.29
N LYS A 227 4.10 9.18 -30.98
CA LYS A 227 2.89 9.94 -30.58
C LYS A 227 1.70 9.06 -30.16
N ARG A 228 1.58 7.83 -30.65
CA ARG A 228 0.47 6.90 -30.35
C ARG A 228 0.73 5.85 -29.25
N ARG A 229 1.91 5.82 -28.63
CA ARG A 229 2.21 4.83 -27.56
C ARG A 229 1.40 5.08 -26.30
N SER A 230 0.85 4.06 -25.66
CA SER A 230 0.25 4.16 -24.32
C SER A 230 1.29 4.09 -23.20
N ILE A 231 1.02 4.72 -22.06
CA ILE A 231 1.96 4.82 -20.94
C ILE A 231 1.28 4.35 -19.67
N MET A 232 1.80 3.29 -19.03
CA MET A 232 1.31 2.83 -17.74
C MET A 232 1.81 3.78 -16.64
N LEU A 233 0.95 4.63 -16.09
CA LEU A 233 1.33 5.66 -15.11
C LEU A 233 1.54 5.12 -13.70
N GLN A 234 0.69 4.19 -13.29
CA GLN A 234 0.70 3.63 -11.94
C GLN A 234 -0.03 2.29 -11.90
N THR A 235 0.40 1.43 -10.99
CA THR A 235 -0.24 0.18 -10.62
C THR A 235 -0.40 0.11 -9.10
N GLY A 236 -1.27 -0.78 -8.62
CA GLY A 236 -1.39 -1.12 -7.20
C GLY A 236 -2.75 -1.72 -6.87
N GLY A 237 -2.76 -2.75 -6.01
CA GLY A 237 -3.98 -3.34 -5.45
C GLY A 237 -5.00 -3.81 -6.48
N GLY A 238 -4.55 -4.37 -7.62
CA GLY A 238 -5.43 -4.88 -8.69
C GLY A 238 -5.89 -3.82 -9.69
N HIS A 239 -5.32 -2.62 -9.61
CA HIS A 239 -5.63 -1.50 -10.48
C HIS A 239 -4.41 -1.02 -11.28
N VAL A 240 -4.66 -0.59 -12.52
CA VAL A 240 -3.66 0.00 -13.41
C VAL A 240 -4.23 1.27 -14.04
N LEU A 241 -3.45 2.35 -14.02
CA LEU A 241 -3.76 3.60 -14.71
C LEU A 241 -2.92 3.70 -15.98
N ILE A 242 -3.58 3.77 -17.13
CA ILE A 242 -2.92 3.88 -18.44
C ILE A 242 -3.28 5.22 -19.07
N LEU A 243 -2.27 5.92 -19.55
CA LEU A 243 -2.38 7.14 -20.34
C LEU A 243 -2.30 6.81 -21.82
N THR A 244 -3.44 6.93 -22.52
CA THR A 244 -3.59 6.54 -23.92
C THR A 244 -3.74 7.76 -24.82
N PRO A 245 -3.46 7.65 -26.13
CA PRO A 245 -3.83 8.67 -27.09
C PRO A 245 -5.34 8.95 -27.06
N ILE A 246 -5.73 10.16 -27.45
CA ILE A 246 -7.15 10.47 -27.69
C ILE A 246 -7.55 9.82 -29.02
N LEU A 247 -8.36 8.76 -28.95
CA LEU A 247 -8.85 8.00 -30.11
C LEU A 247 -10.21 8.50 -30.64
N SER A 248 -10.83 9.46 -29.97
CA SER A 248 -12.18 9.96 -30.32
C SER A 248 -12.25 10.69 -31.66
N ALA A 249 -11.12 11.10 -32.22
CA ALA A 249 -11.05 11.70 -33.55
C ALA A 249 -11.27 10.67 -34.68
N ASP A 250 -11.08 9.38 -34.39
CA ASP A 250 -11.07 8.30 -35.39
C ASP A 250 -12.46 7.60 -35.52
N GLY A 251 -13.44 7.96 -34.69
CA GLY A 251 -14.84 7.51 -34.79
C GLY A 251 -15.51 7.20 -33.45
N PRO A 252 -16.86 7.15 -33.39
CA PRO A 252 -17.58 6.70 -32.21
C PRO A 252 -17.25 5.23 -31.91
N GLY A 253 -16.84 4.93 -30.66
CA GLY A 253 -16.56 3.56 -30.19
C GLY A 253 -15.11 3.08 -30.34
N GLU A 254 -14.20 3.85 -30.95
CA GLU A 254 -12.78 3.44 -31.08
C GLU A 254 -12.09 3.23 -29.73
N MET A 255 -12.40 4.09 -28.75
CA MET A 255 -11.90 3.94 -27.39
C MET A 255 -12.39 2.65 -26.72
N GLN A 256 -13.63 2.26 -26.99
CA GLN A 256 -14.21 1.04 -26.46
C GLN A 256 -13.52 -0.19 -27.06
N LYS A 257 -13.37 -0.24 -28.39
CA LYS A 257 -12.62 -1.32 -29.05
C LYS A 257 -11.19 -1.41 -28.55
N TYR A 258 -10.55 -0.27 -28.32
CA TYR A 258 -9.19 -0.21 -27.79
C TYR A 258 -9.12 -0.81 -26.37
N ALA A 259 -10.04 -0.39 -25.48
CA ALA A 259 -10.14 -0.94 -24.14
C ALA A 259 -10.44 -2.45 -24.15
N GLU A 260 -11.39 -2.91 -24.96
CA GLU A 260 -11.72 -4.32 -25.14
C GLU A 260 -10.53 -5.14 -25.60
N LYS A 261 -9.78 -4.64 -26.59
CA LYS A 261 -8.55 -5.28 -27.05
C LYS A 261 -7.51 -5.41 -25.93
N LYS A 262 -7.35 -4.38 -25.10
CA LYS A 262 -6.43 -4.41 -23.95
C LYS A 262 -6.88 -5.42 -22.90
N LEU A 263 -8.16 -5.41 -22.54
CA LEU A 263 -8.73 -6.36 -21.58
C LEU A 263 -8.58 -7.80 -22.09
N GLN A 264 -8.85 -8.04 -23.37
CA GLN A 264 -8.72 -9.35 -24.00
C GLN A 264 -7.27 -9.85 -24.01
N ALA A 265 -6.31 -8.98 -24.35
CA ALA A 265 -4.90 -9.34 -24.29
C ALA A 265 -4.47 -9.73 -22.87
N ILE A 266 -4.91 -8.99 -21.85
CA ILE A 266 -4.63 -9.29 -20.44
C ILE A 266 -5.24 -10.64 -20.05
N LYS A 267 -6.47 -10.91 -20.49
CA LYS A 267 -7.14 -12.19 -20.28
C LYS A 267 -6.36 -13.37 -20.89
N GLU A 268 -6.00 -13.25 -22.17
CA GLU A 268 -5.24 -14.29 -22.90
C GLU A 268 -3.89 -14.60 -22.24
N TYR A 269 -3.26 -13.58 -21.64
CA TYR A 269 -2.03 -13.78 -20.88
C TYR A 269 -2.25 -14.66 -19.65
N PHE A 270 -3.27 -14.35 -18.83
CA PHE A 270 -3.57 -15.15 -17.65
C PHE A 270 -3.93 -16.61 -18.02
N GLU A 271 -4.70 -16.80 -19.09
CA GLU A 271 -5.06 -18.12 -19.62
C GLU A 271 -3.85 -18.91 -20.14
N GLY A 272 -2.83 -18.20 -20.63
CA GLY A 272 -1.60 -18.77 -21.16
C GLY A 272 -0.56 -19.16 -20.10
N ILE A 273 -0.79 -18.86 -18.82
CA ILE A 273 0.12 -19.27 -17.75
C ILE A 273 -0.08 -20.77 -17.46
N GLU A 274 1.01 -21.54 -17.51
CA GLU A 274 1.01 -22.99 -17.26
C GLU A 274 0.42 -23.30 -15.88
N GLY A 275 -0.53 -24.24 -15.83
CA GLY A 275 -1.25 -24.63 -14.61
C GLY A 275 -2.31 -23.64 -14.15
N GLN A 276 -2.45 -22.47 -14.79
CA GLN A 276 -3.39 -21.44 -14.38
C GLN A 276 -4.70 -21.51 -15.18
N HIS A 277 -4.67 -21.52 -16.52
CA HIS A 277 -5.84 -21.67 -17.40
C HIS A 277 -7.11 -20.84 -17.05
N TRP A 278 -6.98 -19.77 -16.26
CA TRP A 278 -8.06 -18.88 -15.85
C TRP A 278 -7.67 -17.42 -16.09
N ALA A 279 -8.66 -16.53 -16.11
CA ALA A 279 -8.45 -15.08 -16.08
C ALA A 279 -9.42 -14.42 -15.11
N PRO A 280 -9.00 -13.39 -14.36
CA PRO A 280 -9.92 -12.67 -13.49
C PRO A 280 -10.95 -11.91 -14.36
N LEU A 281 -12.08 -11.53 -13.77
CA LEU A 281 -12.94 -10.51 -14.40
C LEU A 281 -12.08 -9.25 -14.58
N LEU A 282 -12.21 -8.56 -15.70
CA LEU A 282 -11.47 -7.33 -15.94
C LEU A 282 -12.44 -6.23 -16.35
N TRP A 283 -12.25 -5.05 -15.77
CA TRP A 283 -12.99 -3.83 -16.08
C TRP A 283 -12.05 -2.78 -16.61
N ALA A 284 -12.51 -2.02 -17.61
CA ALA A 284 -11.91 -0.77 -18.02
C ALA A 284 -12.93 0.35 -17.87
N SER A 285 -12.49 1.50 -17.37
CA SER A 285 -13.30 2.72 -17.31
C SER A 285 -12.50 3.92 -17.82
N TRP A 286 -13.20 4.87 -18.44
CA TRP A 286 -12.68 6.15 -18.91
C TRP A 286 -13.79 7.21 -18.87
N ASN A 287 -13.44 8.48 -19.14
CA ASN A 287 -14.33 9.64 -18.92
C ASN A 287 -15.79 9.49 -19.33
N ASN A 288 -16.06 8.79 -20.44
CA ASN A 288 -17.40 8.65 -21.02
C ASN A 288 -17.66 7.21 -21.47
N GLY A 289 -17.10 6.22 -20.77
CA GLY A 289 -17.37 4.84 -21.13
C GLY A 289 -16.67 3.83 -20.25
N GLN A 290 -17.07 2.58 -20.48
CA GLN A 290 -16.61 1.44 -19.72
C GLN A 290 -16.67 0.20 -20.60
N SER A 291 -15.86 -0.79 -20.26
CA SER A 291 -15.89 -2.11 -20.87
C SER A 291 -15.56 -3.17 -19.83
N LYS A 292 -15.97 -4.41 -20.10
CA LYS A 292 -15.67 -5.56 -19.25
C LYS A 292 -15.35 -6.78 -20.10
N VAL A 293 -14.47 -7.62 -19.58
CA VAL A 293 -14.21 -8.96 -20.10
C VAL A 293 -14.48 -9.94 -18.96
N MET A 294 -15.38 -10.88 -19.22
CA MET A 294 -15.79 -11.89 -18.23
C MET A 294 -14.64 -12.85 -17.91
N PRO A 295 -14.58 -13.35 -16.65
CA PRO A 295 -13.61 -14.36 -16.27
C PRO A 295 -13.81 -15.62 -17.12
N THR A 296 -12.76 -16.43 -17.22
CA THR A 296 -12.87 -17.78 -17.79
C THR A 296 -13.20 -18.73 -16.67
N GLU A 297 -14.28 -19.49 -16.84
CA GLU A 297 -14.67 -20.56 -15.93
C GLU A 297 -13.63 -21.69 -16.05
N HIS A 298 -13.17 -22.20 -14.92
CA HIS A 298 -12.19 -23.29 -14.89
C HIS A 298 -12.95 -24.61 -14.92
N ASP A 299 -12.66 -25.48 -15.88
CA ASP A 299 -13.36 -26.76 -16.05
C ASP A 299 -13.16 -27.72 -14.86
N ASP A 300 -12.08 -27.53 -14.08
CA ASP A 300 -11.77 -28.28 -12.87
C ASP A 300 -11.27 -27.36 -11.74
N PRO A 301 -12.16 -26.71 -10.97
CA PRO A 301 -11.73 -25.72 -9.99
C PRO A 301 -10.86 -26.28 -8.85
N MET A 302 -10.88 -27.60 -8.64
CA MET A 302 -10.08 -28.23 -7.59
C MET A 302 -8.59 -28.27 -7.93
N SER A 303 -8.23 -28.51 -9.20
CA SER A 303 -6.81 -28.42 -9.61
C SER A 303 -6.25 -27.01 -9.52
N LEU A 304 -7.08 -25.98 -9.74
CA LEU A 304 -6.72 -24.59 -9.49
C LEU A 304 -6.44 -24.34 -7.99
N VAL A 305 -7.30 -24.85 -7.10
CA VAL A 305 -7.08 -24.74 -5.65
C VAL A 305 -5.80 -25.46 -5.22
N GLU A 306 -5.57 -26.67 -5.74
CA GLU A 306 -4.35 -27.44 -5.48
C GLU A 306 -3.10 -26.67 -5.94
N PHE A 307 -3.07 -26.22 -7.20
CA PHE A 307 -1.98 -25.45 -7.77
C PHE A 307 -1.62 -24.20 -6.96
N LEU A 308 -2.62 -23.40 -6.59
CA LEU A 308 -2.39 -22.17 -5.82
C LEU A 308 -2.07 -22.44 -4.35
N SER A 309 -2.56 -23.52 -3.75
CA SER A 309 -2.18 -23.92 -2.39
C SER A 309 -0.74 -24.43 -2.34
N GLU A 310 -0.31 -25.21 -3.34
CA GLU A 310 1.08 -25.63 -3.49
C GLU A 310 2.01 -24.43 -3.69
N GLU A 311 1.66 -23.52 -4.61
CA GLU A 311 2.41 -22.28 -4.81
C GLU A 311 2.47 -21.46 -3.50
N HIS A 312 1.35 -21.34 -2.77
CA HIS A 312 1.35 -20.68 -1.47
C HIS A 312 2.41 -21.26 -0.51
N GLY A 313 2.55 -22.59 -0.49
CA GLY A 313 3.56 -23.31 0.30
C GLY A 313 4.99 -22.99 -0.14
N GLU A 314 5.28 -22.99 -1.44
CA GLU A 314 6.60 -22.64 -1.98
C GLU A 314 7.02 -21.20 -1.62
N TRP A 315 6.04 -20.30 -1.53
CA TRP A 315 6.24 -18.90 -1.22
C TRP A 315 6.48 -18.60 0.27
N LEU A 316 6.26 -19.56 1.18
CA LEU A 316 6.51 -19.38 2.62
C LEU A 316 7.96 -18.95 2.90
N ASN A 317 8.93 -19.62 2.28
CA ASN A 317 10.36 -19.28 2.41
C ASN A 317 10.65 -17.84 1.98
N ARG A 318 9.95 -17.33 0.95
CA ARG A 318 10.13 -15.95 0.48
C ARG A 318 9.55 -14.95 1.48
N ARG A 319 8.40 -15.24 2.08
CA ARG A 319 7.81 -14.41 3.15
C ARG A 319 8.73 -14.35 4.36
N GLU A 320 9.33 -15.47 4.76
CA GLU A 320 10.34 -15.49 5.82
C GLU A 320 11.59 -14.67 5.45
N GLN A 321 12.11 -14.77 4.23
CA GLN A 321 13.22 -13.92 3.77
C GLN A 321 12.87 -12.44 3.82
N SER A 322 11.61 -12.08 3.53
CA SER A 322 11.12 -10.71 3.60
C SER A 322 11.19 -10.19 5.04
N MET A 323 10.71 -10.99 6.00
CA MET A 323 10.82 -10.66 7.42
C MET A 323 12.29 -10.47 7.83
N GLN A 324 13.20 -11.30 7.33
CA GLN A 324 14.63 -11.16 7.59
C GLN A 324 15.21 -9.86 7.01
N ARG A 325 14.77 -9.42 5.82
CA ARG A 325 15.18 -8.13 5.23
C ARG A 325 14.77 -6.94 6.11
N TRP A 326 13.57 -6.98 6.70
CA TRP A 326 13.12 -5.98 7.66
C TRP A 326 13.89 -5.99 8.99
N SER A 327 14.59 -7.07 9.31
CA SER A 327 15.43 -7.15 10.51
C SER A 327 16.61 -6.18 10.51
N PHE A 328 16.95 -5.57 9.37
CA PHE A 328 17.91 -4.46 9.31
C PHE A 328 17.50 -3.28 10.21
N PHE A 329 16.21 -2.98 10.31
CA PHE A 329 15.69 -1.79 11.00
C PHE A 329 15.52 -1.97 12.53
N LYS A 330 15.91 -3.13 13.08
CA LYS A 330 15.75 -3.55 14.49
C LYS A 330 15.62 -2.39 15.48
N PHE A 331 14.45 -2.30 16.12
CA PHE A 331 14.17 -1.31 17.15
C PHE A 331 14.63 -1.83 18.52
N GLY A 332 15.82 -1.41 18.94
CA GLY A 332 16.32 -1.61 20.31
C GLY A 332 17.20 -2.85 20.52
N LYS A 333 17.84 -2.91 21.70
CA LYS A 333 18.64 -4.06 22.14
C LYS A 333 17.69 -5.20 22.50
N TYR A 334 17.38 -6.05 21.54
CA TYR A 334 16.92 -7.40 21.85
C TYR A 334 18.00 -8.10 22.67
N SER A 335 17.71 -8.42 23.94
CA SER A 335 18.56 -9.31 24.72
C SER A 335 18.61 -10.65 24.00
N GLY A 336 19.75 -10.96 23.39
CA GLY A 336 19.96 -12.10 22.49
C GLY A 336 19.83 -13.50 23.11
N ASN A 337 19.08 -13.67 24.20
CA ASN A 337 18.87 -14.94 24.88
C ASN A 337 17.43 -15.49 24.82
N THR A 338 16.49 -14.82 24.15
CA THR A 338 15.14 -15.36 23.89
C THR A 338 14.93 -15.73 22.43
N ARG A 339 15.95 -16.32 21.80
CA ARG A 339 15.66 -17.32 20.77
C ARG A 339 14.99 -18.49 21.48
N PHE A 340 13.67 -18.59 21.35
CA PHE A 340 12.88 -19.77 21.67
C PHE A 340 12.77 -20.17 23.16
N GLN A 341 11.96 -19.45 23.92
CA GLN A 341 11.10 -20.13 24.91
C GLN A 341 9.71 -19.52 24.81
N VAL A 342 8.99 -19.90 23.74
CA VAL A 342 7.54 -19.79 23.75
C VAL A 342 7.06 -20.70 24.86
N VAL A 343 6.38 -20.15 25.86
CA VAL A 343 5.65 -20.99 26.82
C VAL A 343 4.53 -21.66 26.03
N ASP A 344 4.62 -22.98 25.86
CA ASP A 344 3.64 -23.75 25.10
C ASP A 344 2.24 -23.47 25.65
N GLY A 345 1.30 -23.04 24.80
CA GLY A 345 -0.06 -22.66 25.17
C GLY A 345 -0.42 -21.16 25.18
N GLN A 346 0.52 -20.23 24.89
CA GLN A 346 0.23 -18.77 24.81
C GLN A 346 0.33 -18.19 23.38
N ARG A 347 0.00 -18.97 22.36
CA ARG A 347 -0.01 -18.50 20.97
C ARG A 347 -1.32 -17.78 20.66
N ALA A 348 -1.23 -16.65 19.96
CA ALA A 348 -2.37 -15.95 19.43
C ALA A 348 -2.22 -15.70 17.92
N ILE A 349 -3.36 -15.70 17.22
CA ILE A 349 -3.45 -15.30 15.83
C ILE A 349 -3.88 -13.84 15.81
N PHE A 350 -3.11 -13.03 15.09
CA PHE A 350 -3.31 -11.61 14.93
C PHE A 350 -3.74 -11.38 13.50
N TYR A 351 -4.93 -10.81 13.33
CA TYR A 351 -5.37 -10.25 12.05
C TYR A 351 -5.21 -8.73 12.15
N LEU A 352 -4.43 -8.16 11.24
CA LEU A 352 -4.29 -6.72 11.07
C LEU A 352 -4.88 -6.35 9.71
N ASP A 353 -5.98 -5.60 9.70
CA ASP A 353 -6.46 -4.87 8.52
C ASP A 353 -6.11 -3.40 8.71
N VAL A 354 -5.15 -2.93 7.92
CA VAL A 354 -4.50 -1.64 8.16
C VAL A 354 -5.39 -0.50 7.68
N MET A 355 -6.10 -0.65 6.56
CA MET A 355 -6.96 0.40 5.98
C MET A 355 -7.89 -0.22 4.94
N GLY A 356 -9.20 0.04 4.98
CA GLY A 356 -10.14 -0.32 3.90
C GLY A 356 -9.82 0.37 2.56
N LEU A 357 -8.82 -0.15 1.84
CA LEU A 357 -8.22 0.44 0.64
C LEU A 357 -9.25 0.71 -0.44
N GLY A 358 -10.08 -0.31 -0.68
CA GLY A 358 -11.03 -0.34 -1.79
C GLY A 358 -12.02 0.82 -1.71
N ASP A 359 -12.72 0.93 -0.60
CA ASP A 359 -13.83 1.87 -0.46
C ASP A 359 -13.33 3.31 -0.28
N HIS A 360 -12.15 3.50 0.31
CA HIS A 360 -11.54 4.84 0.46
C HIS A 360 -10.97 5.37 -0.86
N CYS A 361 -10.26 4.55 -1.63
CA CYS A 361 -9.70 4.96 -2.92
C CYS A 361 -10.79 5.06 -3.99
N TRP A 362 -11.83 4.23 -3.86
CA TRP A 362 -12.83 4.02 -4.88
C TRP A 362 -14.26 4.03 -4.31
N PRO A 363 -14.70 5.17 -3.73
CA PRO A 363 -15.98 5.25 -3.06
C PRO A 363 -17.12 4.91 -4.02
N HIS A 364 -18.08 4.15 -3.52
CA HIS A 364 -19.35 3.93 -4.20
C HIS A 364 -20.08 5.27 -4.28
N THR A 365 -20.27 5.80 -5.49
CA THR A 365 -21.08 7.02 -5.65
C THR A 365 -22.55 6.67 -5.43
N GLU A 366 -23.16 7.23 -4.38
CA GLU A 366 -24.58 7.05 -4.00
C GLU A 366 -25.57 7.46 -5.10
N ASP A 367 -25.13 8.21 -6.12
CA ASP A 367 -25.93 8.72 -7.23
C ASP A 367 -26.52 7.65 -8.18
N GLU A 368 -26.31 6.36 -7.93
CA GLU A 368 -26.93 5.29 -8.71
C GLU A 368 -27.89 4.50 -7.83
N GLY A 369 -29.04 5.09 -7.48
CA GLY A 369 -30.19 4.44 -6.84
C GLY A 369 -30.84 3.30 -7.65
N ARG A 370 -30.05 2.57 -8.43
CA ARG A 370 -30.35 1.27 -9.04
C ARG A 370 -29.48 0.24 -8.32
N GLU A 371 -30.04 -0.93 -8.04
CA GLU A 371 -29.23 -2.12 -7.79
C GLU A 371 -28.28 -2.30 -8.98
N ARG A 372 -27.02 -1.89 -8.84
CA ARG A 372 -26.00 -2.17 -9.84
C ARG A 372 -25.76 -3.66 -9.80
N ASP A 373 -25.77 -4.27 -10.98
CA ASP A 373 -25.22 -5.61 -11.12
C ASP A 373 -23.77 -5.56 -10.60
N GLU A 374 -23.41 -6.48 -9.71
CA GLU A 374 -22.06 -6.60 -9.13
C GLU A 374 -20.99 -6.76 -10.23
N TRP A 375 -21.40 -7.20 -11.42
CA TRP A 375 -20.58 -7.41 -12.60
C TRP A 375 -20.44 -6.17 -13.50
N ASP A 376 -21.12 -5.07 -13.22
CA ASP A 376 -21.05 -3.86 -14.04
C ASP A 376 -19.88 -2.95 -13.63
N PRO A 377 -19.02 -2.56 -14.58
CA PRO A 377 -17.89 -1.68 -14.29
C PRO A 377 -18.39 -0.33 -13.80
N PRO A 378 -17.68 0.31 -12.84
CA PRO A 378 -18.02 1.65 -12.41
C PRO A 378 -17.67 2.65 -13.52
N ASN A 379 -18.58 3.57 -13.81
CA ASN A 379 -18.27 4.70 -14.69
C ASN A 379 -17.49 5.76 -13.89
N ARG A 380 -16.23 6.02 -14.28
CA ARG A 380 -15.34 6.92 -13.55
C ARG A 380 -14.91 8.09 -14.42
N LYS A 381 -15.20 9.29 -13.95
CA LYS A 381 -14.67 10.54 -14.53
C LYS A 381 -13.16 10.62 -14.30
N ARG A 382 -12.45 11.34 -15.18
CA ARG A 382 -11.00 11.60 -15.08
C ARG A 382 -10.55 11.98 -13.68
N ALA A 383 -11.22 12.98 -13.11
CA ALA A 383 -10.90 13.53 -11.81
C ALA A 383 -10.96 12.46 -10.72
N ASN A 384 -12.01 11.63 -10.73
CA ASN A 384 -12.21 10.55 -9.75
C ASN A 384 -11.14 9.45 -9.91
N MET A 385 -10.76 9.10 -11.15
CA MET A 385 -9.67 8.16 -11.40
C MET A 385 -8.35 8.71 -10.86
N VAL A 386 -8.01 9.95 -11.19
CA VAL A 386 -6.79 10.62 -10.69
C VAL A 386 -6.78 10.65 -9.17
N GLU A 387 -7.87 11.09 -8.54
CA GLU A 387 -7.97 11.17 -7.09
C GLU A 387 -7.81 9.80 -6.42
N GLY A 388 -8.50 8.77 -6.90
CA GLY A 388 -8.41 7.42 -6.32
C GLY A 388 -7.01 6.81 -6.44
N PHE A 389 -6.31 7.02 -7.57
CA PHE A 389 -4.91 6.61 -7.70
C PHE A 389 -3.97 7.41 -6.78
N LEU A 390 -4.21 8.71 -6.59
CA LEU A 390 -3.44 9.53 -5.64
C LEU A 390 -3.67 9.09 -4.18
N LYS A 391 -4.89 8.70 -3.82
CA LYS A 391 -5.22 8.12 -2.50
C LYS A 391 -4.53 6.78 -2.30
N SER A 392 -4.70 5.84 -3.25
CA SER A 392 -4.05 4.53 -3.22
C SER A 392 -2.53 4.65 -3.07
N ARG A 393 -1.91 5.55 -3.85
CA ARG A 393 -0.48 5.84 -3.79
C ARG A 393 0.01 6.26 -2.40
N ARG A 394 -0.80 7.01 -1.65
CA ARG A 394 -0.47 7.45 -0.28
C ARG A 394 -0.65 6.33 0.73
N ILE A 395 -1.71 5.54 0.56
CA ILE A 395 -2.12 4.48 1.50
C ILE A 395 -1.19 3.28 1.42
N THR A 396 -0.86 2.78 0.23
CA THR A 396 -0.01 1.59 0.05
C THR A 396 1.28 1.61 0.86
N PRO A 397 2.16 2.64 0.80
CA PRO A 397 3.39 2.65 1.58
C PRO A 397 3.16 2.73 3.11
N VAL A 398 2.02 3.26 3.56
CA VAL A 398 1.66 3.25 4.99
C VAL A 398 1.37 1.82 5.43
N ILE A 399 0.63 1.05 4.63
CA ILE A 399 0.35 -0.37 4.89
C ILE A 399 1.65 -1.15 4.92
N GLU A 400 2.44 -1.05 3.85
CA GLU A 400 3.69 -1.78 3.70
C GLU A 400 4.66 -1.46 4.86
N SER A 401 4.79 -0.19 5.24
CA SER A 401 5.65 0.22 6.35
C SER A 401 5.13 -0.25 7.71
N THR A 402 3.80 -0.35 7.87
CA THR A 402 3.17 -0.89 9.08
C THR A 402 3.50 -2.38 9.21
N PHE A 403 3.36 -3.15 8.13
CA PHE A 403 3.79 -4.55 8.11
C PHE A 403 5.30 -4.68 8.34
N GLY A 404 6.11 -3.79 7.78
CA GLY A 404 7.55 -3.73 8.05
C GLY A 404 7.89 -3.44 9.51
N LEU A 405 7.12 -2.59 10.20
CA LEU A 405 7.24 -2.37 11.64
C LEU A 405 6.93 -3.66 12.42
N VAL A 406 5.83 -4.35 12.08
CA VAL A 406 5.44 -5.62 12.71
C VAL A 406 6.59 -6.63 12.61
N PHE A 407 7.15 -6.80 11.42
CA PHE A 407 8.24 -7.75 11.17
C PHE A 407 9.55 -7.35 11.86
N SER A 408 9.89 -6.07 11.87
CA SER A 408 11.15 -5.59 12.46
C SER A 408 11.13 -5.55 13.99
N LYS A 409 9.97 -5.25 14.60
CA LYS A 409 9.85 -5.02 16.05
C LYS A 409 9.29 -6.22 16.80
N TYR A 410 8.44 -7.05 16.19
CA TYR A 410 7.78 -8.15 16.90
C TYR A 410 8.14 -9.52 16.34
N PHE A 411 8.69 -9.57 15.12
CA PHE A 411 9.21 -10.76 14.45
C PHE A 411 8.31 -11.99 14.60
N PRO A 412 7.19 -12.04 13.84
CA PRO A 412 6.25 -13.16 13.90
C PRO A 412 6.92 -14.53 13.78
N GLN A 413 6.37 -15.52 14.47
CA GLN A 413 6.82 -16.91 14.32
C GLN A 413 6.41 -17.45 12.96
N GLN A 414 5.25 -17.03 12.47
CA GLN A 414 4.68 -17.46 11.20
C GLN A 414 3.80 -16.35 10.62
N VAL A 415 3.87 -16.19 9.29
CA VAL A 415 2.94 -15.37 8.51
C VAL A 415 2.03 -16.33 7.77
N ASP A 416 0.80 -16.48 8.27
CA ASP A 416 -0.19 -17.40 7.70
C ASP A 416 -0.77 -16.83 6.41
N ALA A 417 -1.03 -15.52 6.39
CA ALA A 417 -1.62 -14.83 5.25
C ALA A 417 -1.11 -13.39 5.15
N MET A 418 -1.06 -12.85 3.94
CA MET A 418 -0.72 -11.44 3.69
C MET A 418 -1.38 -10.98 2.38
N GLY A 419 -2.22 -9.96 2.48
CA GLY A 419 -3.00 -9.36 1.40
C GLY A 419 -2.67 -7.88 1.20
N GLY A 420 -3.52 -7.16 0.46
CA GLY A 420 -3.28 -5.77 0.08
C GLY A 420 -3.18 -4.82 1.28
N ASP A 421 -4.15 -4.89 2.19
CA ASP A 421 -4.29 -4.16 3.45
C ASP A 421 -4.29 -5.07 4.68
N GLU A 422 -4.30 -6.39 4.48
CA GLU A 422 -4.48 -7.38 5.53
C GLU A 422 -3.23 -8.24 5.78
N ILE A 423 -3.01 -8.65 7.02
CA ILE A 423 -2.03 -9.69 7.35
C ILE A 423 -2.53 -10.56 8.52
N VAL A 424 -2.28 -11.86 8.42
CA VAL A 424 -2.53 -12.84 9.50
C VAL A 424 -1.19 -13.39 9.97
N VAL A 425 -0.86 -13.17 11.23
CA VAL A 425 0.41 -13.59 11.83
C VAL A 425 0.20 -14.33 13.14
N ARG A 426 1.06 -15.32 13.41
CA ARG A 426 1.10 -16.03 14.69
C ARG A 426 2.18 -15.44 15.57
N MET A 427 1.77 -14.95 16.75
CA MET A 427 2.66 -14.30 17.71
C MET A 427 2.40 -14.70 19.15
N ASP A 428 3.34 -14.36 20.04
CA ASP A 428 3.11 -14.47 21.49
C ASP A 428 1.97 -13.53 21.90
N LYS A 429 0.99 -14.05 22.66
CA LYS A 429 -0.14 -13.26 23.16
C LYS A 429 0.32 -12.02 23.96
N ALA A 430 1.46 -12.09 24.64
CA ALA A 430 2.04 -10.96 25.38
C ALA A 430 2.39 -9.77 24.47
N ASN A 431 2.58 -10.00 23.17
CA ASN A 431 2.87 -8.95 22.20
C ASN A 431 1.63 -8.15 21.76
N TRP A 432 0.42 -8.58 22.13
CA TRP A 432 -0.84 -7.96 21.68
C TRP A 432 -0.90 -6.45 21.92
N LEU A 433 -0.96 -6.04 23.18
CA LEU A 433 -1.11 -4.62 23.51
C LEU A 433 0.09 -3.79 23.02
N PRO A 434 1.35 -4.23 23.20
CA PRO A 434 2.49 -3.52 22.63
C PRO A 434 2.43 -3.35 21.11
N LEU A 435 1.94 -4.36 20.38
CA LEU A 435 1.79 -4.31 18.93
C LEU A 435 0.77 -3.25 18.53
N VAL A 436 -0.42 -3.30 19.11
CA VAL A 436 -1.51 -2.34 18.87
C VAL A 436 -1.00 -0.91 19.06
N THR A 437 -0.42 -0.61 20.21
CA THR A 437 0.12 0.73 20.50
C THR A 437 1.17 1.16 19.47
N SER A 438 2.04 0.25 19.04
CA SER A 438 3.09 0.61 18.08
C SER A 438 2.57 0.78 16.66
N VAL A 439 1.57 0.02 16.26
CA VAL A 439 0.89 0.22 14.97
C VAL A 439 0.15 1.56 14.99
N GLU A 440 -0.58 1.88 16.05
CA GLU A 440 -1.25 3.18 16.20
C GLU A 440 -0.26 4.34 16.17
N ASP A 441 0.79 4.31 16.99
CA ASP A 441 1.83 5.34 17.02
C ASP A 441 2.49 5.52 15.66
N HIS A 442 2.79 4.41 14.98
CA HIS A 442 3.40 4.42 13.66
C HIS A 442 2.47 4.99 12.60
N CYS A 443 1.23 4.54 12.57
CA CYS A 443 0.20 5.03 11.66
C CYS A 443 -0.06 6.53 11.89
N LEU A 444 -0.21 7.00 13.13
CA LEU A 444 -0.36 8.41 13.46
C LEU A 444 0.81 9.25 12.94
N LYS A 445 2.02 8.78 13.22
CA LYS A 445 3.24 9.47 12.82
C LYS A 445 3.36 9.55 11.30
N ILE A 446 3.18 8.43 10.61
CA ILE A 446 3.20 8.41 9.14
C ILE A 446 2.06 9.24 8.57
N HIS A 447 0.86 9.17 9.15
CA HIS A 447 -0.30 9.89 8.65
C HIS A 447 -0.03 11.39 8.59
N SER A 448 0.54 11.96 9.66
CA SER A 448 0.93 13.36 9.70
C SER A 448 1.91 13.77 8.59
N SER A 449 2.73 12.82 8.10
CA SER A 449 3.74 13.02 7.05
C SER A 449 3.23 12.74 5.64
N ILE A 450 2.20 11.90 5.47
CA ILE A 450 1.70 11.43 4.17
C ILE A 450 0.35 12.05 3.80
N PHE A 451 -0.58 12.13 4.74
CA PHE A 451 -1.93 12.63 4.50
C PHE A 451 -2.07 14.10 4.91
N PRO A 452 -2.83 14.90 4.14
CA PRO A 452 -3.24 16.23 4.58
C PRO A 452 -4.36 16.20 5.63
N GLU A 453 -5.11 15.10 5.75
CA GLU A 453 -6.18 14.93 6.73
C GLU A 453 -5.63 14.67 8.15
N GLU A 454 -6.44 14.90 9.19
CA GLU A 454 -6.14 14.43 10.55
C GLU A 454 -6.50 12.94 10.67
N PRO A 455 -5.64 12.12 11.32
CA PRO A 455 -5.93 10.71 11.51
C PRO A 455 -7.13 10.52 12.44
N ARG A 456 -8.04 9.60 12.10
CA ARG A 456 -9.17 9.25 12.96
C ARG A 456 -8.91 7.86 13.54
N LEU A 457 -8.59 7.78 14.83
CA LEU A 457 -8.36 6.49 15.51
C LEU A 457 -9.67 5.97 16.10
N LEU A 458 -10.01 4.71 15.84
CA LEU A 458 -11.17 4.05 16.48
C LEU A 458 -10.73 2.77 17.20
N TRP A 459 -9.94 2.93 18.26
CA TRP A 459 -9.60 1.82 19.16
C TRP A 459 -10.83 1.26 19.88
N TRP A 460 -11.88 2.08 20.09
CA TRP A 460 -13.10 1.70 20.79
C TRP A 460 -13.99 0.71 20.02
N ALA A 461 -13.93 0.69 18.68
CA ALA A 461 -14.68 -0.26 17.86
C ALA A 461 -14.17 -1.72 18.01
N MET A 462 -12.94 -1.89 18.52
CA MET A 462 -12.27 -3.18 18.69
C MET A 462 -12.57 -3.88 20.02
N CYS A 463 -13.25 -3.23 20.96
CA CYS A 463 -13.52 -3.74 22.31
C CYS A 463 -14.95 -4.26 22.52
N ARG A 464 -15.76 -4.44 21.45
CA ARG A 464 -17.12 -4.98 21.56
C ARG A 464 -17.15 -6.50 21.33
N GLU A 465 -17.64 -7.24 22.33
CA GLU A 465 -17.84 -8.70 22.27
C GLU A 465 -19.04 -9.07 21.36
N GLU A 466 -19.09 -10.32 20.88
CA GLU A 466 -20.22 -10.85 20.11
C GLU A 466 -21.53 -10.77 20.91
N GLY A 467 -22.50 -9.96 20.47
CA GLY A 467 -23.86 -9.97 21.02
C GLY A 467 -24.56 -8.62 21.18
N GLU A 468 -23.87 -7.49 21.01
CA GLU A 468 -24.52 -6.18 21.09
C GLU A 468 -25.34 -5.89 19.82
N GLU A 469 -26.66 -6.10 19.89
CA GLU A 469 -27.66 -6.02 18.79
C GLU A 469 -27.80 -4.64 18.10
N GLY A 470 -27.02 -3.63 18.48
CA GLY A 470 -27.25 -2.23 18.07
C GLY A 470 -26.75 -1.82 16.69
N VAL A 471 -25.92 -2.62 15.99
CA VAL A 471 -25.28 -2.19 14.73
C VAL A 471 -25.69 -3.09 13.58
N ARG A 472 -26.95 -2.98 13.15
CA ARG A 472 -27.39 -3.52 11.85
C ARG A 472 -27.37 -2.50 10.72
N ASN A 473 -27.09 -1.21 10.99
CA ASN A 473 -27.41 -0.15 10.05
C ASN A 473 -26.37 0.95 9.82
N THR A 474 -25.14 0.85 10.33
CA THR A 474 -24.08 1.67 9.74
C THR A 474 -23.55 0.92 8.52
N ASN A 475 -23.62 1.51 7.32
CA ASN A 475 -22.97 1.04 6.09
C ASN A 475 -21.43 0.88 6.20
N LEU A 476 -20.91 0.88 7.42
CA LEU A 476 -19.52 0.72 7.80
C LEU A 476 -19.19 -0.76 7.92
N MET A 477 -18.70 -1.29 6.79
CA MET A 477 -18.08 -2.61 6.63
C MET A 477 -18.94 -3.82 7.04
N ASP A 478 -19.42 -4.54 6.03
CA ASP A 478 -19.95 -5.90 6.20
C ASP A 478 -18.81 -6.85 6.61
N PHE A 479 -18.65 -7.06 7.91
CA PHE A 479 -17.64 -7.93 8.50
C PHE A 479 -17.94 -9.44 8.37
N SER A 480 -18.97 -9.83 7.62
CA SER A 480 -19.43 -11.22 7.49
C SER A 480 -18.35 -12.16 6.95
N GLY A 481 -17.74 -11.86 5.81
CA GLY A 481 -16.74 -12.75 5.18
C GLY A 481 -15.45 -12.96 6.00
N MET A 482 -15.12 -12.02 6.89
CA MET A 482 -13.95 -12.11 7.78
C MET A 482 -14.27 -12.92 9.06
N LYS A 483 -15.53 -12.94 9.49
CA LYS A 483 -16.00 -13.84 10.57
C LYS A 483 -15.95 -15.30 10.14
N ASP A 484 -16.21 -15.57 8.87
CA ASP A 484 -16.18 -16.93 8.32
C ASP A 484 -14.74 -17.46 8.25
N ALA A 485 -13.78 -16.67 7.78
CA ALA A 485 -12.36 -17.07 7.77
C ALA A 485 -11.79 -17.35 9.18
N LEU A 486 -12.16 -16.56 10.19
CA LEU A 486 -11.73 -16.76 11.57
C LEU A 486 -12.40 -17.98 12.23
N ARG A 487 -13.68 -18.23 11.93
CA ARG A 487 -14.39 -19.44 12.38
C ARG A 487 -13.78 -20.69 11.79
N VAL A 488 -13.39 -20.67 10.52
CA VAL A 488 -12.73 -21.80 9.88
C VAL A 488 -11.41 -22.13 10.56
N ILE A 489 -10.55 -21.13 10.82
CA ILE A 489 -9.25 -21.33 11.51
C ILE A 489 -9.43 -21.87 12.95
N GLN A 490 -10.43 -21.36 13.69
CA GLN A 490 -10.77 -21.87 15.02
C GLN A 490 -11.27 -23.32 15.00
N ASN A 491 -12.01 -23.69 13.94
CA ASN A 491 -12.57 -25.03 13.78
C ASN A 491 -11.54 -26.06 13.28
N THR A 492 -10.48 -25.63 12.58
CA THR A 492 -9.46 -26.56 12.03
C THR A 492 -8.45 -27.07 13.07
N GLU A 493 -8.20 -26.33 14.16
CA GLU A 493 -7.18 -26.73 15.15
C GLU A 493 -7.66 -27.72 16.24
N GLY A 494 -8.94 -28.12 16.19
CA GLY A 494 -9.53 -29.13 17.08
C GLY A 494 -9.86 -28.61 18.50
N PRO A 495 -10.80 -29.26 19.21
CA PRO A 495 -11.38 -28.75 20.47
C PRO A 495 -10.39 -28.61 21.63
N ASP A 496 -9.24 -29.29 21.59
CA ASP A 496 -8.23 -29.28 22.64
C ASP A 496 -7.13 -28.20 22.45
N LYS A 497 -7.10 -27.50 21.31
CA LYS A 497 -6.19 -26.39 21.03
C LYS A 497 -6.97 -25.09 20.88
N LYS A 498 -7.45 -24.53 22.00
CA LYS A 498 -8.05 -23.19 22.01
C LYS A 498 -7.01 -22.14 21.61
N VAL A 499 -6.94 -21.81 20.34
CA VAL A 499 -6.14 -20.68 19.84
C VAL A 499 -6.89 -19.39 20.17
N ASN A 500 -6.24 -18.50 20.94
CA ASN A 500 -6.79 -17.17 21.19
C ASN A 500 -6.63 -16.33 19.92
N VAL A 501 -7.72 -16.05 19.23
CA VAL A 501 -7.73 -15.08 18.10
C VAL A 501 -7.88 -13.69 18.69
N THR A 502 -6.97 -12.77 18.34
CA THR A 502 -7.06 -11.38 18.76
C THR A 502 -7.05 -10.48 17.52
N ARG A 503 -8.09 -9.66 17.35
CA ARG A 503 -8.38 -8.91 16.11
C ARG A 503 -8.00 -7.45 16.25
N PHE A 504 -7.25 -6.92 15.28
CA PHE A 504 -6.96 -5.49 15.13
C PHE A 504 -7.45 -5.01 13.77
N VAL A 505 -8.34 -4.03 13.74
CA VAL A 505 -8.64 -3.27 12.53
C VAL A 505 -8.21 -1.85 12.83
N ASN A 506 -7.43 -1.24 11.94
CA ASN A 506 -7.01 0.14 12.08
C ASN A 506 -7.82 1.05 11.15
N PRO A 507 -9.04 1.47 11.52
CA PRO A 507 -9.81 2.33 10.66
C PRO A 507 -9.34 3.78 10.76
N LEU A 508 -8.27 4.14 10.06
CA LEU A 508 -7.79 5.53 10.00
C LEU A 508 -8.77 6.50 9.30
N PHE A 509 -9.82 5.97 8.65
CA PHE A 509 -10.69 6.74 7.73
C PHE A 509 -12.20 6.43 7.84
N ILE A 510 -12.66 5.87 8.95
CA ILE A 510 -14.11 5.72 9.18
C ILE A 510 -14.69 7.05 9.67
N ASP A 511 -15.79 7.50 9.05
CA ASP A 511 -16.62 8.55 9.63
C ASP A 511 -17.25 7.99 10.91
N PRO A 512 -17.09 8.67 12.06
CA PRO A 512 -17.81 8.25 13.26
C PRO A 512 -19.31 8.29 12.95
N PRO A 513 -20.11 7.34 13.49
CA PRO A 513 -21.56 7.47 13.42
C PRO A 513 -21.96 8.83 13.98
N SER A 514 -22.92 9.49 13.33
CA SER A 514 -23.44 10.78 13.76
C SER A 514 -24.02 10.69 15.18
N ASP A 515 -24.07 11.81 15.90
CA ASP A 515 -24.68 11.85 17.25
C ASP A 515 -26.14 11.35 17.24
N GLU A 516 -26.85 11.51 16.11
CA GLU A 516 -28.18 10.94 15.89
C GLU A 516 -28.15 9.41 15.80
N GLU A 517 -27.21 8.83 15.04
CA GLU A 517 -27.03 7.37 14.94
C GLU A 517 -26.60 6.73 16.28
N LEU A 518 -25.81 7.43 17.10
CA LEU A 518 -25.45 6.97 18.44
C LEU A 518 -26.64 7.00 19.41
N SER A 519 -27.53 7.99 19.28
CA SER A 519 -28.71 8.14 20.14
C SER A 519 -29.80 7.09 19.86
N ASP A 520 -29.97 6.67 18.61
CA ASP A 520 -30.99 5.69 18.20
C ASP A 520 -30.64 4.24 18.57
N THR A 521 -29.37 3.95 18.89
CA THR A 521 -28.94 2.59 19.29
C THR A 521 -29.18 2.27 20.77
N GLY A 522 -29.68 3.21 21.57
CA GLY A 522 -29.90 3.02 23.01
C GLY A 522 -28.60 2.75 23.80
N TYR A 523 -27.46 3.18 23.27
CA TYR A 523 -26.14 2.89 23.86
C TYR A 523 -25.89 3.75 25.11
N GLU A 524 -26.17 3.20 26.29
CA GLU A 524 -25.49 3.63 27.51
C GLU A 524 -24.14 2.88 27.59
N PRO A 525 -22.99 3.57 27.77
CA PRO A 525 -21.68 2.94 27.75
C PRO A 525 -21.43 2.19 29.06
N ALA A 526 -22.06 1.02 29.23
CA ALA A 526 -21.77 0.08 30.29
C ALA A 526 -20.86 -1.03 29.73
N ASN A 527 -19.61 -0.68 29.41
CA ASN A 527 -18.59 -1.68 29.06
C ASN A 527 -17.64 -1.89 30.26
N PRO A 528 -17.59 -3.09 30.86
CA PRO A 528 -16.69 -3.40 31.98
C PRO A 528 -15.21 -3.16 31.64
N MET A 529 -14.80 -3.30 30.37
CA MET A 529 -13.44 -2.94 29.93
C MET A 529 -13.21 -1.42 29.87
N PHE A 530 -14.25 -0.62 29.62
CA PHE A 530 -14.13 0.84 29.70
C PHE A 530 -14.00 1.30 31.15
N GLU A 531 -14.71 0.68 32.08
CA GLU A 531 -14.51 0.90 33.52
C GLU A 531 -13.13 0.41 33.98
N GLU A 532 -12.64 -0.74 33.51
CA GLU A 532 -11.27 -1.20 33.80
C GLU A 532 -10.20 -0.28 33.20
N PHE A 533 -10.41 0.24 31.99
CA PHE A 533 -9.51 1.19 31.34
C PHE A 533 -9.52 2.56 32.03
N GLN A 534 -10.69 3.09 32.39
CA GLN A 534 -10.84 4.27 33.26
C GLN A 534 -10.13 4.05 34.60
N ALA A 535 -10.35 2.91 35.25
CA ALA A 535 -9.67 2.55 36.48
C ALA A 535 -8.16 2.34 36.31
N HIS A 536 -7.69 2.00 35.11
CA HIS A 536 -6.26 1.91 34.78
C HIS A 536 -5.67 3.31 34.57
N LEU A 537 -6.36 4.19 33.85
CA LEU A 537 -5.97 5.59 33.67
C LEU A 537 -5.91 6.33 35.02
N GLU A 538 -6.92 6.18 35.87
CA GLU A 538 -6.91 6.74 37.23
C GLU A 538 -5.74 6.20 38.07
N ARG A 539 -5.41 4.90 37.92
CA ARG A 539 -4.25 4.30 38.60
C ARG A 539 -2.94 4.90 38.09
N VAL A 540 -2.80 5.12 36.78
CA VAL A 540 -1.62 5.74 36.16
C VAL A 540 -1.47 7.20 36.58
N GLU A 541 -2.55 7.98 36.59
CA GLU A 541 -2.54 9.36 37.09
C GLU A 541 -2.14 9.44 38.56
N LYS A 542 -2.69 8.57 39.40
CA LYS A 542 -2.33 8.50 40.83
C LYS A 542 -0.88 8.08 41.05
N LEU A 543 -0.34 7.19 40.21
CA LEU A 543 1.07 6.81 40.23
C LEU A 543 1.96 8.00 39.83
N SER A 544 1.58 8.73 38.78
CA SER A 544 2.26 9.94 38.31
C SER A 544 2.30 11.03 39.38
N GLU A 545 1.19 11.29 40.08
CA GLU A 545 1.16 12.21 41.22
C GLU A 545 2.06 11.75 42.37
N THR A 546 2.07 10.45 42.66
CA THR A 546 2.91 9.89 43.73
C THR A 546 4.40 10.06 43.40
N MET A 547 4.79 9.80 42.14
CA MET A 547 6.15 10.02 41.67
C MET A 547 6.54 11.50 41.71
N LYS A 548 5.65 12.43 41.32
CA LYS A 548 5.88 13.87 41.47
C LYS A 548 6.13 14.26 42.92
N ARG A 549 5.30 13.80 43.87
CA ARG A 549 5.48 14.10 45.30
C ARG A 549 6.79 13.54 45.86
N GLN A 550 7.18 12.34 45.44
CA GLN A 550 8.48 11.76 45.82
C GLN A 550 9.64 12.56 45.26
N LEU A 551 9.54 13.01 44.01
CA LEU A 551 10.54 13.85 43.37
C LEU A 551 10.67 15.19 44.10
N ASP A 552 9.55 15.87 44.40
CA ASP A 552 9.52 17.14 45.12
C ASP A 552 10.07 17.02 46.54
N SER A 553 9.76 15.92 47.23
CA SER A 553 10.31 15.61 48.55
C SER A 553 11.83 15.39 48.49
N THR A 554 12.31 14.70 47.45
CA THR A 554 13.73 14.43 47.25
C THR A 554 14.48 15.72 46.92
N LEU A 555 13.93 16.54 46.03
CA LEU A 555 14.46 17.87 45.73
C LEU A 555 14.50 18.77 46.96
N SER A 556 13.44 18.77 47.77
CA SER A 556 13.40 19.54 49.02
C SER A 556 14.46 19.07 50.03
N ALA A 557 14.71 17.77 50.12
CA ALA A 557 15.76 17.22 50.97
C ALA A 557 17.16 17.59 50.46
N LEU A 558 17.39 17.51 49.15
CA LEU A 558 18.65 17.92 48.52
C LEU A 558 18.92 19.42 48.69
N ILE A 559 17.90 20.27 48.55
CA ILE A 559 18.02 21.72 48.79
C ILE A 559 18.37 22.02 50.26
N ARG A 560 17.84 21.25 51.23
CA ARG A 560 18.22 21.41 52.64
C ARG A 560 19.66 21.02 52.91
N ILE A 561 20.14 19.94 52.29
CA ILE A 561 21.54 19.49 52.41
C ILE A 561 22.51 20.53 51.81
N ASP A 562 22.09 21.27 50.78
CA ASP A 562 22.92 22.31 50.16
C ASP A 562 22.89 23.66 50.91
N CYS A 563 21.94 23.83 51.86
CA CYS A 563 21.80 25.02 52.70
C CYS A 563 22.36 24.87 54.13
N GLU A 564 22.69 23.64 54.55
CA GLU A 564 23.40 23.31 55.79
C GLU A 564 24.90 23.17 55.53
#